data_AF-A0A972X6H6-F1
#
_entry.id   AF-A0A972X6H6-F1
#
_cell.length_a   1.000
_cell.length_b   1.000
_cell.length_c   1.000
_cell.angle_alpha   90.00
_cell.angle_beta   90.00
_cell.angle_gamma   90.00
#
_symmetry.space_group_name_H-M   'P 1'
#
loop_
_entity.id
_entity.type
_entity.pdbx_description
1 polymer ?
#
loop_
_entity_poly.entity_id
_entity_poly.type
_entity_poly.pdbx_seq_one_letter_code
_entity_poly.pdbx_strand_id
1 'polypeptide(L)'
;MAKATKQPEPAAEPVTVEMIATKRLRERIEAYRALVARHAAGEMLPVDDMERVAELLEQIGLPDFAFTRDADAINRHAKAHGKWTDFVADEPRQRERGKEVMAEIKATTERLNLLRTEAHRIEIVTGNKIAAYHTSMIQLAAEHPHVLGSIDQAVRLRGEALARRRSPVGAA
;
A
#
# COMPACT_ATOMS: atom_id res chain seq x y z
N MET A 1 -32.44 60.82 49.31
CA MET A 1 -31.84 60.56 47.99
C MET A 1 -30.32 60.46 48.16
N ALA A 2 -29.79 59.24 48.13
CA ALA A 2 -28.35 58.99 48.28
C ALA A 2 -27.65 59.22 46.92
N LYS A 3 -26.68 60.13 46.88
CA LYS A 3 -25.81 60.32 45.71
C LYS A 3 -24.84 59.13 45.65
N ALA A 4 -24.95 58.33 44.59
CA ALA A 4 -23.98 57.30 44.27
C ALA A 4 -22.65 57.96 43.87
N THR A 5 -21.65 57.82 44.73
CA THR A 5 -20.27 58.19 44.45
C THR A 5 -19.73 57.22 43.39
N LYS A 6 -19.51 57.70 42.17
CA LYS A 6 -18.78 56.96 41.14
C LYS A 6 -17.39 56.64 41.68
N GLN A 7 -17.08 55.35 41.83
CA GLN A 7 -15.70 54.90 42.04
C GLN A 7 -14.85 55.38 40.86
N PRO A 8 -13.63 55.91 41.11
CA PRO A 8 -12.71 56.24 40.03
C PRO A 8 -12.34 54.95 39.28
N GLU A 9 -12.43 54.99 37.95
CA GLU A 9 -11.87 53.94 37.10
C GLU A 9 -10.41 53.70 37.48
N PRO A 10 -9.94 52.43 37.53
CA PRO A 10 -8.55 52.15 37.84
C PRO A 10 -7.68 52.87 36.80
N ALA A 11 -6.82 53.76 37.30
CA ALA A 11 -5.86 54.48 36.47
C ALA A 11 -5.05 53.45 35.67
N ALA A 12 -5.13 53.54 34.34
CA ALA A 12 -4.40 52.66 33.44
C ALA A 12 -2.92 52.63 33.87
N GLU A 13 -2.39 51.43 34.08
CA GLU A 13 -0.98 51.25 34.46
C GLU A 13 -0.09 52.00 33.45
N PRO A 14 0.91 52.77 33.92
CA PRO A 14 1.75 53.56 33.03
C PRO A 14 2.51 52.63 32.10
N VAL A 15 2.37 52.87 30.79
CA VAL A 15 3.08 52.11 29.75
C VAL A 15 4.57 52.17 30.03
N THR A 16 5.18 51.01 30.26
CA THR A 16 6.61 50.90 30.57
C THR A 16 7.45 51.00 29.29
N VAL A 17 8.73 51.36 29.45
CA VAL A 17 9.69 51.39 28.34
C VAL A 17 9.81 50.01 27.67
N GLU A 18 9.72 48.94 28.46
CA GLU A 18 9.76 47.55 27.98
C GLU A 18 8.55 47.21 27.10
N MET A 19 7.35 47.67 27.46
CA MET A 19 6.15 47.49 26.64
C MET A 19 6.28 48.22 25.30
N ILE A 20 6.85 49.43 25.28
CA ILE A 20 7.09 50.19 24.05
C ILE A 20 8.12 49.48 23.17
N ALA A 21 9.22 49.01 23.75
CA ALA A 21 10.25 48.26 23.03
C ALA A 21 9.71 46.97 22.42
N THR A 22 8.91 46.21 23.19
CA THR A 22 8.26 44.98 22.73
C THR A 22 7.28 45.25 21.59
N LYS A 23 6.48 46.31 21.70
CA LYS A 23 5.55 46.71 20.63
C LYS A 23 6.28 47.06 19.34
N ARG A 24 7.33 47.87 19.42
CA ARG A 24 8.16 48.23 18.25
C ARG A 24 8.83 47.01 17.62
N LEU A 25 9.33 46.09 18.42
CA LEU A 25 9.91 44.84 17.91
C LEU A 25 8.88 43.98 17.18
N ARG A 26 7.65 43.88 17.72
CA ARG A 26 6.54 43.19 17.04
C ARG A 26 6.24 43.82 15.68
N GLU A 27 6.09 45.14 15.62
CA GLU A 27 5.82 45.88 14.37
C GLU A 27 6.93 45.63 13.32
N ARG A 28 8.20 45.60 13.75
CA ARG A 28 9.34 45.27 12.87
C ARG A 28 9.28 43.84 12.35
N ILE A 29 8.98 42.88 13.22
CA ILE A 29 8.84 41.46 12.84
C ILE A 29 7.68 41.29 11.86
N GLU A 30 6.56 41.98 12.06
CA GLU A 30 5.40 41.95 11.16
C GLU A 30 5.75 42.53 9.78
N ALA A 31 6.42 43.69 9.74
CA ALA A 31 6.90 44.28 8.49
C ALA A 31 7.88 43.36 7.75
N TYR A 32 8.83 42.76 8.46
CA TYR A 32 9.77 41.80 7.90
C TYR A 32 9.05 40.58 7.32
N ARG A 33 8.11 39.99 8.07
CA ARG A 33 7.33 38.83 7.61
C ARG A 33 6.52 39.12 6.35
N ALA A 34 5.97 40.33 6.20
CA ALA A 34 5.24 40.72 5.00
C ALA A 34 6.15 40.71 3.76
N LEU A 35 7.37 41.23 3.88
CA LEU A 35 8.36 41.22 2.80
C LEU A 35 8.85 39.81 2.47
N VAL A 36 9.11 38.99 3.49
CA VAL A 36 9.48 37.57 3.31
C VAL A 36 8.36 36.80 2.61
N ALA A 37 7.10 37.03 2.97
CA ALA A 37 5.96 36.37 2.35
C ALA A 37 5.79 36.75 0.87
N ARG A 38 5.95 38.04 0.53
CA ARG A 38 5.97 38.52 -0.86
C ARG A 38 7.07 37.85 -1.67
N HIS A 39 8.28 37.82 -1.13
CA HIS A 39 9.40 37.16 -1.79
C HIS A 39 9.21 35.65 -1.93
N ALA A 40 8.68 34.99 -0.90
CA ALA A 40 8.33 33.58 -0.95
C ALA A 40 7.29 33.29 -2.05
N ALA A 41 6.31 34.17 -2.26
CA ALA A 41 5.34 34.07 -3.34
C ALA A 41 5.94 34.22 -4.76
N GLY A 42 7.24 34.49 -4.87
CA GLY A 42 7.95 34.69 -6.14
C GLY A 42 7.93 36.13 -6.63
N GLU A 43 7.51 37.08 -5.79
CA GLU A 43 7.58 38.50 -6.12
C GLU A 43 9.05 38.98 -6.12
N MET A 44 9.42 39.68 -7.19
CA MET A 44 10.70 40.37 -7.27
C MET A 44 10.58 41.70 -6.54
N LEU A 45 11.15 41.77 -5.35
CA LEU A 45 11.09 42.98 -4.52
C LEU A 45 11.91 44.12 -5.17
N PRO A 46 11.39 45.36 -5.16
CA PRO A 46 12.16 46.53 -5.58
C PRO A 46 13.35 46.76 -4.65
N VAL A 47 14.33 47.54 -5.11
CA VAL A 47 15.57 47.84 -4.36
C VAL A 47 15.26 48.45 -3.00
N ASP A 48 14.31 49.40 -2.93
CA ASP A 48 13.88 50.06 -1.68
C ASP A 48 13.35 49.04 -0.65
N ASP A 49 12.61 48.02 -1.11
CA ASP A 49 12.11 46.96 -0.22
C ASP A 49 13.26 46.06 0.27
N MET A 50 14.29 45.84 -0.55
CA MET A 50 15.48 45.08 -0.17
C MET A 50 16.36 45.83 0.84
N GLU A 51 16.52 47.15 0.67
CA GLU A 51 17.15 48.02 1.67
C GLU A 51 16.38 47.98 2.98
N ARG A 52 15.04 48.02 2.90
CA ARG A 52 14.17 47.91 4.07
C ARG A 52 14.30 46.56 4.78
N VAL A 53 14.48 45.46 4.04
CA VAL A 53 14.77 44.14 4.61
C VAL A 53 16.07 44.18 5.41
N ALA A 54 17.15 44.74 4.85
CA ALA A 54 18.44 44.83 5.53
C ALA A 54 18.35 45.62 6.84
N GLU A 55 17.67 46.77 6.82
CA GLU A 55 17.42 47.56 8.04
C GLU A 55 16.62 46.77 9.10
N LEU A 56 15.59 46.04 8.68
CA LEU A 56 14.75 45.28 9.60
C LEU A 56 15.53 44.09 10.20
N LEU A 57 16.36 43.41 9.42
CA LEU A 57 17.23 42.34 9.92
C LEU A 57 18.19 42.85 10.98
N GLU A 58 18.85 44.00 10.74
CA GLU A 58 19.72 44.64 11.73
C GLU A 58 18.95 45.02 12.99
N GLN A 59 17.77 45.65 12.85
CA GLN A 59 16.94 46.08 13.98
C GLN A 59 16.35 44.92 14.80
N ILE A 60 16.22 43.73 14.22
CA ILE A 60 15.75 42.51 14.89
C ILE A 60 16.94 41.67 15.41
N GLY A 61 18.16 41.90 14.90
CA GLY A 61 19.35 41.14 15.26
C GLY A 61 19.48 39.80 14.51
N LEU A 62 18.99 39.75 13.28
CA LEU A 62 19.08 38.56 12.41
C LEU A 62 20.18 38.74 11.35
N PRO A 63 20.82 37.64 10.91
CA PRO A 63 21.83 37.70 9.86
C PRO A 63 21.20 37.89 8.47
N ASP A 64 21.96 38.44 7.53
CA ASP A 64 21.50 38.75 6.15
C ASP A 64 20.89 37.55 5.42
N PHE A 65 21.47 36.35 5.61
CA PHE A 65 20.98 35.12 4.98
C PHE A 65 19.62 34.64 5.54
N ALA A 66 19.14 35.23 6.64
CA ALA A 66 17.85 34.86 7.23
C ALA A 66 16.70 35.12 6.26
N PHE A 67 16.76 36.20 5.48
CA PHE A 67 15.70 36.56 4.54
C PHE A 67 15.41 35.46 3.52
N THR A 68 16.45 34.99 2.82
CA THR A 68 16.32 33.92 1.83
C THR A 68 15.92 32.59 2.47
N ARG A 69 16.49 32.28 3.65
CA ARG A 69 16.17 31.05 4.39
C ARG A 69 14.70 31.02 4.83
N ASP A 70 14.20 32.14 5.32
CA ASP A 70 12.83 32.25 5.84
C ASP A 70 11.83 32.22 4.68
N ALA A 71 12.15 32.85 3.53
CA ALA A 71 11.34 32.75 2.32
C ALA A 71 11.26 31.30 1.79
N ASP A 72 12.39 30.59 1.78
CA ASP A 72 12.45 29.16 1.46
C ASP A 72 11.60 28.31 2.41
N ALA A 73 11.64 28.61 3.71
CA ALA A 73 10.85 27.89 4.71
C ALA A 73 9.35 28.07 4.49
N ILE A 74 8.89 29.30 4.22
CA ILE A 74 7.49 29.59 3.87
C ILE A 74 7.09 28.82 2.61
N ASN A 75 7.94 28.82 1.58
CA ASN A 75 7.69 28.10 0.34
C ASN A 75 7.55 26.58 0.54
N ARG A 76 8.44 25.98 1.33
CA ARG A 76 8.37 24.55 1.65
C ARG A 76 7.09 24.23 2.42
N HIS A 77 6.72 25.06 3.39
CA HIS A 77 5.50 24.89 4.15
C HIS A 77 4.25 25.00 3.27
N ALA A 78 4.17 26.02 2.40
CA ALA A 78 3.06 26.20 1.48
C ALA A 78 2.89 24.99 0.53
N LYS A 79 4.00 24.49 -0.04
CA LYS A 79 3.99 23.28 -0.88
C LYS A 79 3.54 22.04 -0.12
N ALA A 80 4.01 21.86 1.12
CA ALA A 80 3.59 20.74 1.95
C ALA A 80 2.10 20.82 2.31
N HIS A 81 1.62 22.02 2.63
CA HIS A 81 0.22 22.26 2.95
C HIS A 81 -0.69 21.99 1.74
N GLY A 82 -0.32 22.47 0.54
CA GLY A 82 -1.05 22.20 -0.70
C GLY A 82 -1.18 20.69 -0.98
N LYS A 83 -0.09 19.94 -0.85
CA LYS A 83 -0.12 18.48 -1.00
C LYS A 83 -1.04 17.80 0.02
N TRP A 84 -1.06 18.29 1.26
CA TRP A 84 -1.95 17.77 2.29
C TRP A 84 -3.41 18.08 1.98
N THR A 85 -3.73 19.30 1.55
CA THR A 85 -5.10 19.67 1.18
C THR A 85 -5.60 18.86 -0.01
N ASP A 86 -4.76 18.64 -1.02
CA ASP A 86 -5.10 17.80 -2.17
C ASP A 86 -5.34 16.35 -1.75
N PHE A 87 -4.48 15.81 -0.87
CA PHE A 87 -4.64 14.47 -0.32
C PHE A 87 -5.95 14.29 0.46
N VAL A 88 -6.30 15.25 1.32
CA VAL A 88 -7.56 15.21 2.07
C VAL A 88 -8.76 15.33 1.14
N ALA A 89 -8.69 16.17 0.10
CA ALA A 89 -9.75 16.28 -0.89
C ALA A 89 -9.96 14.99 -1.70
N ASP A 90 -8.87 14.27 -2.00
CA ASP A 90 -8.91 12.99 -2.73
C ASP A 90 -9.27 11.78 -1.86
N GLU A 91 -9.25 11.90 -0.52
CA GLU A 91 -9.51 10.80 0.41
C GLU A 91 -10.81 10.03 0.13
N PRO A 92 -11.97 10.67 -0.15
CA PRO A 92 -13.22 9.96 -0.44
C PRO A 92 -13.11 9.09 -1.69
N ARG A 93 -12.47 9.59 -2.75
CA ARG A 93 -12.26 8.86 -4.00
C ARG A 93 -11.33 7.67 -3.79
N GLN A 94 -10.26 7.84 -3.01
CA GLN A 94 -9.34 6.76 -2.68
C GLN A 94 -10.03 5.67 -1.84
N ARG A 95 -10.92 6.05 -0.92
CA ARG A 95 -11.73 5.09 -0.15
C ARG A 95 -12.68 4.29 -1.03
N GLU A 96 -13.39 4.92 -1.97
CA GLU A 96 -14.23 4.22 -2.93
C GLU A 96 -13.41 3.25 -3.80
N ARG A 97 -12.28 3.71 -4.34
CA ARG A 97 -11.39 2.85 -5.12
C ARG A 97 -10.86 1.67 -4.28
N GLY A 98 -10.56 1.89 -3.01
CA GLY A 98 -10.17 0.83 -2.07
C GLY A 98 -11.24 -0.25 -1.91
N LYS A 99 -12.52 0.14 -1.85
CA LYS A 99 -13.64 -0.83 -1.80
C LYS A 99 -13.74 -1.65 -3.09
N GLU A 100 -13.64 -1.00 -4.24
CA GLU A 100 -13.66 -1.69 -5.55
C GLU A 100 -12.54 -2.72 -5.64
N VAL A 101 -11.31 -2.33 -5.30
CA VAL A 101 -10.14 -3.22 -5.32
C VAL A 101 -10.33 -4.41 -4.38
N MET A 102 -10.88 -4.19 -3.17
CA MET A 102 -11.19 -5.29 -2.26
C MET A 102 -12.27 -6.24 -2.80
N ALA A 103 -13.25 -5.71 -3.53
CA ALA A 103 -14.26 -6.52 -4.20
C ALA A 103 -13.64 -7.38 -5.32
N GLU A 104 -12.75 -6.80 -6.13
CA GLU A 104 -11.99 -7.51 -7.18
C GLU A 104 -11.10 -8.62 -6.59
N ILE A 105 -10.40 -8.34 -5.48
CA ILE A 105 -9.57 -9.32 -4.75
C ILE A 105 -10.44 -10.50 -4.29
N LYS A 106 -11.61 -10.22 -3.71
CA LYS A 106 -12.53 -11.26 -3.23
C LYS A 106 -13.00 -12.14 -4.39
N ALA A 107 -13.49 -11.54 -5.47
CA ALA A 107 -13.96 -12.26 -6.65
C ALA A 107 -12.86 -13.13 -7.29
N THR A 108 -11.64 -12.60 -7.37
CA THR A 108 -10.48 -13.33 -7.90
C THR A 108 -10.10 -14.52 -7.01
N THR A 109 -10.15 -14.33 -5.69
CA THR A 109 -9.87 -15.39 -4.72
C THR A 109 -10.89 -16.52 -4.80
N GLU A 110 -12.18 -16.18 -4.92
CA GLU A 110 -13.26 -17.16 -5.12
C GLU A 110 -13.04 -17.96 -6.41
N ARG A 111 -12.72 -17.28 -7.52
CA ARG A 111 -12.40 -17.94 -8.79
C ARG A 111 -11.19 -18.86 -8.69
N LEU A 112 -10.14 -18.43 -8.00
CA LEU A 112 -8.94 -19.23 -7.80
C LEU A 112 -9.22 -20.48 -6.97
N ASN A 113 -10.08 -20.37 -5.95
CA ASN A 113 -10.51 -21.53 -5.16
C ASN A 113 -11.32 -22.52 -6.00
N LEU A 114 -12.24 -22.04 -6.85
CA LEU A 114 -12.99 -22.90 -7.77
C LEU A 114 -12.06 -23.67 -8.71
N LEU A 115 -11.09 -22.98 -9.32
CA LEU A 115 -10.10 -23.61 -10.20
C LEU A 115 -9.22 -24.63 -9.46
N ARG A 116 -8.85 -24.37 -8.21
CA ARG A 116 -8.12 -25.33 -7.37
C ARG A 116 -8.95 -26.58 -7.09
N THR A 117 -10.23 -26.42 -6.76
CA THR A 117 -11.14 -27.56 -6.54
C THR A 117 -11.31 -28.38 -7.82
N GLU A 118 -11.45 -27.72 -8.97
CA GLU A 118 -11.54 -28.39 -10.27
C GLU A 118 -10.25 -29.16 -10.60
N ALA A 119 -9.09 -28.53 -10.43
CA ALA A 119 -7.79 -29.18 -10.62
C ALA A 119 -7.64 -30.42 -9.74
N HIS A 120 -7.99 -30.33 -8.46
CA HIS A 120 -7.93 -31.46 -7.53
C HIS A 120 -8.91 -32.58 -7.92
N ARG A 121 -10.12 -32.23 -8.37
CA ARG A 121 -11.10 -33.21 -8.86
C ARG A 121 -10.57 -33.95 -10.09
N ILE A 122 -9.96 -33.24 -11.03
CA ILE A 122 -9.35 -33.83 -12.22
C ILE A 122 -8.25 -34.80 -11.79
N GLU A 123 -7.34 -34.37 -10.92
CA GLU A 123 -6.23 -35.18 -10.41
C GLU A 123 -6.72 -36.51 -9.80
N ILE A 124 -7.72 -36.47 -8.91
CA ILE A 124 -8.32 -37.66 -8.31
C ILE A 124 -8.90 -38.59 -9.38
N VAL A 125 -9.69 -38.05 -10.31
CA VAL A 125 -10.35 -38.84 -11.35
C VAL A 125 -9.34 -39.48 -12.28
N THR A 126 -8.31 -38.74 -12.71
CA THR A 126 -7.26 -39.27 -13.58
C THR A 126 -6.38 -40.27 -12.87
N GLY A 127 -5.97 -39.99 -11.63
CA GLY A 127 -5.14 -40.90 -10.82
C GLY A 127 -5.84 -42.24 -10.57
N ASN A 128 -7.11 -42.20 -10.19
CA ASN A 128 -7.90 -43.41 -9.94
C ASN A 128 -8.14 -44.22 -11.22
N LYS A 129 -8.40 -43.57 -12.36
CA LYS A 129 -8.59 -44.27 -13.64
C LYS A 129 -7.31 -44.94 -14.13
N ILE A 130 -6.16 -44.29 -13.99
CA ILE A 130 -4.86 -44.86 -14.38
C ILE A 130 -4.52 -46.06 -13.47
N ALA A 131 -4.71 -45.93 -12.16
CA ALA A 131 -4.48 -47.03 -11.23
C ALA A 131 -5.42 -48.22 -11.51
N ALA A 132 -6.72 -47.96 -11.69
CA ALA A 132 -7.69 -49.01 -12.02
C ALA A 132 -7.37 -49.71 -13.34
N TYR A 133 -6.99 -48.97 -14.38
CA TYR A 133 -6.55 -49.54 -15.65
C TYR A 133 -5.32 -50.44 -15.49
N HIS A 134 -4.31 -50.00 -14.73
CA HIS A 134 -3.13 -50.82 -14.43
C HIS A 134 -3.49 -52.10 -13.68
N THR A 135 -4.36 -52.04 -12.67
CA THR A 135 -4.83 -53.23 -11.95
C THR A 135 -5.57 -54.19 -12.87
N SER A 136 -6.48 -53.70 -13.71
CA SER A 136 -7.19 -54.53 -14.69
C SER A 136 -6.23 -55.17 -15.71
N MET A 137 -5.21 -54.45 -16.18
CA MET A 137 -4.18 -54.99 -17.07
C MET A 137 -3.34 -56.09 -16.39
N ILE A 138 -3.00 -55.92 -15.12
CA ILE A 138 -2.28 -56.94 -14.33
C ILE A 138 -3.14 -58.19 -14.15
N GLN A 139 -4.43 -58.03 -13.80
CA GLN A 139 -5.37 -59.14 -13.67
C GLN A 139 -5.54 -59.90 -14.99
N LEU A 140 -5.74 -59.17 -16.09
CA LEU A 140 -5.86 -59.77 -17.42
C LEU A 140 -4.59 -60.53 -17.82
N ALA A 141 -3.40 -60.01 -17.47
CA ALA A 141 -2.13 -60.70 -17.71
C ALA A 141 -1.98 -61.96 -16.86
N ALA A 142 -2.50 -61.97 -15.62
CA ALA A 142 -2.47 -63.14 -14.74
C ALA A 142 -3.45 -64.25 -15.19
N GLU A 143 -4.66 -63.87 -15.61
CA GLU A 143 -5.71 -64.81 -16.03
C GLU A 143 -5.52 -65.30 -17.48
N HIS A 144 -5.01 -64.42 -18.35
CA HIS A 144 -4.83 -64.68 -19.77
C HIS A 144 -3.38 -64.41 -20.24
N PRO A 145 -2.36 -65.06 -19.64
CA PRO A 145 -0.96 -64.81 -19.98
C PRO A 145 -0.62 -65.18 -21.43
N HIS A 146 -1.45 -66.00 -22.08
CA HIS A 146 -1.32 -66.41 -23.48
C HIS A 146 -1.86 -65.37 -24.48
N VAL A 147 -2.65 -64.40 -24.02
CA VAL A 147 -3.18 -63.31 -24.85
C VAL A 147 -2.24 -62.10 -24.81
N LEU A 148 -1.59 -61.85 -23.68
CA LEU A 148 -0.75 -60.68 -23.45
C LEU A 148 0.77 -60.96 -23.43
N GLY A 149 1.19 -62.21 -23.26
CA GLY A 149 2.61 -62.61 -23.32
C GLY A 149 3.14 -62.68 -24.76
N SER A 150 4.47 -62.80 -24.91
CA SER A 150 5.06 -63.07 -26.23
C SER A 150 4.53 -64.39 -26.79
N ILE A 151 4.48 -64.51 -28.13
CA ILE A 151 3.95 -65.70 -28.82
C ILE A 151 4.63 -66.98 -28.30
N ASP A 152 5.94 -66.95 -28.08
CA ASP A 152 6.69 -68.10 -27.54
C ASP A 152 6.23 -68.49 -26.13
N GLN A 153 5.96 -67.51 -25.26
CA GLN A 153 5.48 -67.74 -23.91
C GLN A 153 4.03 -68.26 -23.89
N ALA A 154 3.18 -67.73 -24.77
CA ALA A 154 1.81 -68.18 -24.95
C ALA A 154 1.73 -69.62 -25.45
N VAL A 155 2.57 -69.97 -26.45
CA VAL A 155 2.69 -71.33 -26.99
C VAL A 155 3.18 -72.30 -25.92
N ARG A 156 4.20 -71.93 -25.13
CA ARG A 156 4.71 -72.76 -24.03
C ARG A 156 3.63 -73.06 -22.99
N LEU A 157 2.94 -72.02 -22.49
CA LEU A 157 1.89 -72.18 -21.47
C LEU A 157 0.70 -73.01 -21.99
N ARG A 158 0.34 -72.86 -23.27
CA ARG A 158 -0.70 -73.68 -23.89
C ARG A 158 -0.26 -75.14 -24.04
N GLY A 159 1.00 -75.38 -24.39
CA GLY A 159 1.60 -76.71 -24.43
C GLY A 159 1.57 -77.40 -23.08
N GLU A 160 1.95 -76.69 -22.00
CA GLU A 160 1.90 -77.19 -20.62
C GLU A 160 0.46 -77.50 -20.18
N ALA A 161 -0.52 -76.64 -20.49
CA ALA A 161 -1.92 -76.88 -20.15
C ALA A 161 -2.51 -78.09 -20.89
N LEU A 162 -2.15 -78.30 -22.16
CA LEU A 162 -2.54 -79.48 -22.93
C LEU A 162 -1.87 -80.74 -22.39
N ALA A 163 -0.60 -80.67 -21.99
CA ALA A 163 0.11 -81.79 -21.36
C ALA A 163 -0.55 -82.17 -20.02
N ARG A 164 -0.90 -81.19 -19.17
CA ARG A 164 -1.63 -81.42 -17.91
C ARG A 164 -3.02 -82.03 -18.13
N ARG A 165 -3.74 -81.65 -19.18
CA ARG A 165 -5.03 -82.28 -19.55
C ARG A 165 -4.86 -83.69 -20.12
N ARG A 166 -3.71 -83.99 -20.73
CA ARG A 166 -3.37 -85.33 -21.26
C ARG A 166 -2.76 -86.26 -20.22
N SER A 167 -2.34 -85.75 -19.06
CA SER A 167 -2.05 -86.55 -17.87
C SER A 167 -3.29 -86.65 -16.98
N PRO A 168 -4.13 -87.69 -17.14
CA PRO A 168 -5.12 -88.01 -16.12
C PRO A 168 -4.39 -88.34 -14.81
N VAL A 169 -5.03 -88.00 -13.69
CA VAL A 169 -4.78 -88.66 -12.41
C VAL A 169 -4.77 -90.17 -12.65
N GLY A 170 -3.62 -90.81 -12.46
CA GLY A 170 -3.45 -92.26 -12.52
C GLY A 170 -2.55 -92.78 -13.65
N ALA A 171 -1.23 -92.72 -13.46
CA ALA A 171 -0.27 -93.71 -13.97
C ALA A 171 1.09 -93.55 -13.25
N ALA A 172 1.10 -93.87 -11.96
CA ALA A 172 2.21 -94.39 -11.12
C ALA A 172 1.87 -94.15 -9.65
#